data_AF-A0A2G6JD98-F1
#
_entry.id   AF-A0A2G6JD98-F1
#
_cell.length_a   1.000
_cell.length_b   1.000
_cell.length_c   1.000
_cell.angle_alpha   90.00
_cell.angle_beta   90.00
_cell.angle_gamma   90.00
#
_symmetry.space_group_name_H-M   'P 1'
#
loop_
_entity.id
_entity.type
_entity.pdbx_description
1 polymer ?
#
loop_
_entity_poly.entity_id
_entity_poly.type
_entity_poly.pdbx_seq_one_letter_code
_entity_poly.pdbx_strand_id
1 'polypeptide(L)'
;MTPFKIGVVAAAAAAAMVVVELLGHDWFIIRLGGFRLPLWILVAIYAGLQLWIWRLTTRRLVLTEDEVARWGDKLEQATPKILGLYEQHTPVKEIAELVEQSHGIPPYVTLRYIIALAQHAKARGADTSEAP
;
A
#
# COMPACT_ATOMS: atom_id res chain seq x y z
N MET A 1 -9.91 3.80 -4.90
CA MET A 1 -8.79 4.20 -5.78
C MET A 1 -7.50 4.11 -4.97
N THR A 2 -6.45 3.40 -5.41
CA THR A 2 -5.23 3.22 -4.61
C THR A 2 -4.34 4.48 -4.66
N PRO A 3 -3.55 4.77 -3.61
CA PRO A 3 -2.64 5.92 -3.58
C PRO A 3 -1.65 5.92 -4.75
N PHE A 4 -1.27 4.72 -5.23
CA PHE A 4 -0.49 4.55 -6.46
C PHE A 4 -1.18 5.11 -7.71
N LYS A 5 -2.47 4.75 -7.95
CA LYS A 5 -3.23 5.26 -9.11
C LYS A 5 -3.36 6.78 -9.08
N ILE A 6 -3.58 7.34 -7.89
CA ILE A 6 -3.66 8.80 -7.71
C ILE A 6 -2.31 9.46 -8.01
N GLY A 7 -1.21 8.88 -7.52
CA GLY A 7 0.15 9.37 -7.80
C GLY A 7 0.52 9.31 -9.29
N VAL A 8 0.16 8.23 -9.99
CA VAL A 8 0.41 8.09 -11.44
C VAL A 8 -0.39 9.10 -12.25
N VAL A 9 -1.67 9.30 -11.93
CA VAL A 9 -2.51 10.30 -12.61
C VAL A 9 -1.97 11.72 -12.35
N ALA A 10 -1.56 12.02 -11.12
CA ALA A 10 -0.94 13.30 -10.78
C ALA A 10 0.39 13.50 -11.52
N ALA A 11 1.24 12.48 -11.62
CA ALA A 11 2.50 12.54 -12.37
C ALA A 11 2.26 12.77 -13.88
N ALA A 12 1.26 12.09 -14.46
CA ALA A 12 0.87 12.28 -15.86
C ALA A 12 0.33 13.71 -16.11
N ALA A 13 -0.49 14.23 -15.19
CA ALA A 13 -0.98 15.60 -15.25
C ALA A 13 0.16 16.63 -15.14
N ALA A 14 1.11 16.40 -14.22
CA ALA A 14 2.31 17.25 -14.09
C ALA A 14 3.15 17.25 -15.37
N ALA A 15 3.40 16.07 -15.95
CA ALA A 15 4.13 15.95 -17.21
C ALA A 15 3.42 16.66 -18.37
N ALA A 16 2.10 16.54 -18.47
CA ALA A 16 1.31 17.24 -19.46
C ALA A 16 1.37 18.77 -19.27
N MET A 17 1.31 19.26 -18.03
CA MET A 17 1.45 20.69 -17.73
C MET A 17 2.84 21.23 -18.07
N VAL A 18 3.91 20.46 -17.84
CA VAL A 18 5.28 20.83 -18.24
C VAL A 18 5.42 20.93 -19.76
N VAL A 19 4.82 20.00 -20.51
CA VAL A 19 4.84 20.04 -21.99
C VAL A 19 4.09 21.27 -22.52
N VAL A 20 2.94 21.62 -21.93
CA VAL A 20 2.18 22.81 -22.32
C VAL A 20 2.96 24.10 -22.03
N GLU A 21 3.67 24.18 -20.90
CA GLU A 21 4.51 25.33 -20.56
C GLU A 21 5.74 25.44 -21.48
N LEU A 22 6.37 24.31 -21.85
CA LEU A 22 7.45 24.27 -22.86
C LEU A 22 7.01 24.71 -24.25
N LEU A 23 5.72 24.54 -24.59
CA LEU A 23 5.13 25.03 -25.83
C LEU A 23 4.81 26.55 -25.78
N GLY A 24 5.16 27.24 -24.69
CA GLY A 24 5.02 28.68 -24.54
C GLY A 24 3.65 29.14 -24.02
N HIS A 25 2.83 28.21 -23.53
CA HIS A 25 1.52 28.53 -22.96
C HIS A 25 1.59 28.67 -21.42
N ASP A 26 1.55 29.91 -20.93
CA ASP A 26 1.57 30.28 -19.51
C ASP A 26 0.25 30.00 -18.75
N TRP A 27 -0.63 29.12 -19.27
CA TRP A 27 -1.98 28.90 -18.74
C TRP A 27 -2.02 28.37 -17.30
N PHE A 28 -0.94 27.75 -16.83
CA PHE A 28 -0.86 27.12 -15.52
C PHE A 28 0.11 27.82 -14.55
N ILE A 29 0.37 29.12 -14.75
CA ILE A 29 1.24 29.90 -13.88
C ILE A 29 0.41 30.67 -12.85
N ILE A 30 0.62 30.37 -11.57
CA ILE A 30 0.04 31.15 -10.47
C ILE A 30 0.97 32.34 -10.18
N ARG A 31 0.42 33.56 -10.17
CA ARG A 31 1.13 34.77 -9.75
C ARG A 31 0.86 35.05 -8.27
N LEU A 32 1.90 34.96 -7.44
CA LEU A 32 1.88 35.32 -6.03
C LEU A 32 2.77 36.54 -5.82
N GLY A 33 2.14 37.72 -5.75
CA GLY A 33 2.83 39.01 -5.61
C GLY A 33 3.71 39.33 -6.82
N GLY A 34 4.98 38.91 -6.78
CA GLY A 34 5.98 39.07 -7.85
C GLY A 34 6.60 37.76 -8.36
N PHE A 35 6.26 36.61 -7.77
CA PHE A 35 6.76 35.31 -8.20
C PHE A 35 5.76 34.61 -9.12
N ARG A 36 6.27 34.07 -10.23
CA ARG A 36 5.55 33.16 -11.12
C ARG A 36 5.85 31.74 -10.65
N LEU A 37 4.86 31.08 -10.05
CA LEU A 37 5.00 29.69 -9.64
C LEU A 37 4.20 28.81 -10.60
N PRO A 38 4.87 27.97 -11.40
CA PRO A 38 4.15 27.08 -12.27
C PRO A 38 3.48 25.96 -11.46
N LEU A 39 2.20 25.71 -11.75
CA LEU A 39 1.34 24.78 -11.02
C LEU A 39 1.89 23.36 -11.05
N TRP A 40 2.65 22.97 -12.08
CA TRP A 40 3.23 21.63 -12.18
C TRP A 40 4.17 21.31 -11.03
N ILE A 41 4.84 22.30 -10.41
CA ILE A 41 5.72 22.06 -9.25
C ILE A 41 4.90 21.49 -8.10
N LEU A 42 3.71 22.07 -7.84
CA LEU A 42 2.81 21.59 -6.79
C LEU A 42 2.29 20.18 -7.10
N VAL A 43 1.91 19.94 -8.35
CA VAL A 43 1.43 18.62 -8.79
C VAL A 43 2.54 17.57 -8.73
N ALA A 44 3.78 17.93 -9.07
CA ALA A 44 4.95 17.04 -9.00
C ALA A 44 5.32 16.70 -7.55
N ILE A 45 5.32 17.69 -6.65
CA ILE A 45 5.53 17.46 -5.22
C ILE A 45 4.45 16.53 -4.67
N TYR A 46 3.18 16.78 -5.02
CA TYR A 46 2.06 15.95 -4.59
C TYR A 46 2.18 14.51 -5.11
N ALA A 47 2.51 14.32 -6.38
CA ALA A 47 2.73 12.99 -6.97
C ALA A 47 3.89 12.26 -6.28
N GLY A 48 5.00 12.96 -6.01
CA GLY A 48 6.14 12.42 -5.27
C GLY A 48 5.77 11.98 -3.85
N LEU A 49 4.97 12.77 -3.14
CA LEU A 49 4.48 12.44 -1.81
C LEU A 49 3.58 11.19 -1.83
N GLN A 50 2.66 11.11 -2.79
CA GLN A 50 1.78 9.95 -2.96
C GLN A 50 2.57 8.65 -3.23
N LEU A 51 3.59 8.73 -4.09
CA LEU A 51 4.49 7.61 -4.40
C LEU A 51 5.34 7.22 -3.19
N TRP A 52 5.80 8.20 -2.40
CA TRP A 52 6.54 7.96 -1.18
C TRP A 52 5.70 7.25 -0.12
N ILE A 53 4.47 7.72 0.10
CA ILE A 53 3.49 7.09 1.00
C ILE A 53 3.22 5.65 0.56
N TRP A 54 2.99 5.43 -0.74
CA TRP A 54 2.83 4.08 -1.28
C TRP A 54 4.05 3.20 -0.97
N ARG A 55 5.26 3.68 -1.26
CA ARG A 55 6.51 2.94 -0.99
C ARG A 55 6.69 2.59 0.50
N LEU A 56 6.33 3.51 1.40
CA LEU A 56 6.35 3.26 2.85
C LEU A 56 5.30 2.23 3.27
N THR A 57 4.11 2.31 2.69
CA THR A 57 3.01 1.38 2.99
C THR A 57 3.39 -0.03 2.53
N THR A 58 3.94 -0.18 1.33
CA THR A 58 4.38 -1.47 0.79
C THR A 58 5.51 -2.07 1.60
N ARG A 59 6.49 -1.27 2.05
CA ARG A 59 7.60 -1.77 2.87
C ARG A 59 7.20 -2.18 4.29
N ARG A 60 6.15 -1.58 4.86
CA ARG A 60 5.65 -1.93 6.21
C ARG A 60 4.67 -3.12 6.22
N LEU A 61 4.32 -3.66 5.06
CA LEU A 61 3.38 -4.78 4.92
C LEU A 61 4.07 -6.15 4.93
N VAL A 62 5.40 -6.19 4.77
CA VAL A 62 6.19 -7.43 4.76
C VAL A 62 6.78 -7.61 6.16
N LEU A 63 6.58 -8.78 6.77
CA LEU A 63 7.29 -9.13 8.01
C LEU A 63 8.80 -9.04 7.75
N THR A 64 9.56 -8.43 8.66
CA THR A 64 11.02 -8.45 8.56
C THR A 64 11.55 -9.86 8.80
N GLU A 65 12.74 -10.20 8.28
CA GLU A 65 13.37 -11.51 8.50
C GLU A 65 13.49 -11.85 10.00
N ASP A 66 13.76 -10.85 10.85
CA ASP A 66 13.76 -10.98 12.31
C ASP A 66 12.38 -11.30 12.91
N GLU A 67 11.31 -10.71 12.36
CA GLU A 67 9.93 -10.99 12.78
C GLU A 67 9.53 -12.41 12.36
N VAL A 68 9.96 -12.86 11.17
CA VAL A 68 9.73 -14.23 10.68
C VAL A 68 10.50 -15.24 11.53
N ALA A 69 11.77 -15.00 11.87
CA ALA A 69 12.54 -15.91 12.70
C ALA A 69 11.98 -16.02 14.14
N ARG A 70 11.40 -14.94 14.67
CA ARG A 70 10.88 -14.90 16.05
C ARG A 70 9.45 -15.41 16.19
N TRP A 71 8.63 -15.20 15.16
CA TRP A 71 7.20 -15.49 15.20
C TRP A 71 6.72 -16.52 14.17
N GLY A 72 7.59 -16.96 13.25
CA GLY A 72 7.26 -17.88 12.16
C GLY A 72 6.59 -19.17 12.63
N ASP A 73 7.24 -19.90 13.54
CA ASP A 73 6.71 -21.16 14.07
C ASP A 73 5.35 -20.97 14.77
N LYS A 74 5.19 -19.86 15.50
CA LYS A 74 3.93 -19.53 16.19
C LYS A 74 2.83 -19.12 15.21
N LEU A 75 3.19 -18.40 14.16
CA LEU A 75 2.26 -18.00 13.10
C LEU A 75 1.80 -19.23 12.31
N GLU A 76 2.69 -20.17 12.01
CA GLU A 76 2.34 -21.43 11.34
C GLU A 76 1.32 -22.24 12.17
N GLN A 77 1.57 -22.36 13.47
CA GLN A 77 0.62 -23.00 14.41
C GLN A 77 -0.71 -22.24 14.54
N ALA A 78 -0.68 -20.91 14.49
CA ALA A 78 -1.87 -20.07 14.57
C ALA A 78 -2.64 -19.98 13.23
N THR A 79 -2.02 -20.31 12.11
CA THR A 79 -2.59 -20.21 10.75
C THR A 79 -3.94 -20.93 10.59
N PRO A 80 -4.12 -22.21 11.00
CA PRO A 80 -5.42 -22.88 10.88
C PRO A 80 -6.53 -22.15 11.66
N LYS A 81 -6.19 -21.57 12.83
CA LYS A 81 -7.14 -20.78 13.62
C LYS A 81 -7.48 -19.44 12.95
N ILE A 82 -6.47 -18.76 12.40
CA ILE A 82 -6.64 -17.51 11.65
C ILE A 82 -7.55 -17.73 10.43
N LEU A 83 -7.31 -18.80 9.66
CA LEU A 83 -8.13 -19.14 8.50
C LEU A 83 -9.57 -19.48 8.89
N GLY A 84 -9.78 -20.27 9.94
CA GLY A 84 -11.12 -20.60 10.42
C GLY A 84 -11.91 -19.35 10.88
N LEU A 85 -11.26 -18.41 11.57
CA LEU A 85 -11.89 -17.14 11.96
C LEU A 85 -12.15 -16.24 10.75
N TYR A 86 -11.27 -16.26 9.76
CA TYR A 86 -11.45 -15.51 8.52
C TYR A 86 -12.64 -16.03 7.70
N GLU A 87 -12.80 -17.35 7.60
CA GLU A 87 -13.97 -17.98 6.94
C GLU A 87 -15.29 -17.62 7.65
N GLN A 88 -15.25 -17.47 8.97
CA GLN A 88 -16.38 -17.03 9.79
C GLN A 88 -16.67 -15.52 9.68
N HIS A 89 -15.99 -14.80 8.79
CA HIS A 89 -16.13 -13.36 8.59
C HIS A 89 -15.86 -12.52 9.86
N THR A 90 -15.06 -13.05 10.79
CA THR A 90 -14.63 -12.30 11.97
C THR A 90 -13.77 -11.11 11.53
N PRO A 91 -13.99 -9.90 12.07
CA PRO A 91 -13.20 -8.73 11.71
C PRO A 91 -11.72 -8.95 12.09
N VAL A 92 -10.81 -8.55 11.20
CA VAL A 92 -9.36 -8.83 11.29
C VAL A 92 -8.74 -8.34 12.60
N LYS A 93 -9.30 -7.27 13.19
CA LYS A 93 -8.87 -6.74 14.49
C LYS A 93 -9.12 -7.74 15.62
N GLU A 94 -10.29 -8.38 15.64
CA GLU A 94 -10.65 -9.40 16.64
C GLU A 94 -9.82 -10.68 16.45
N ILE A 95 -9.53 -11.05 15.20
CA ILE A 95 -8.61 -12.17 14.91
C ILE A 95 -7.23 -11.90 15.52
N ALA A 96 -6.71 -10.68 15.36
CA ALA A 96 -5.41 -10.30 15.91
C ALA A 96 -5.39 -10.35 17.45
N GLU A 97 -6.44 -9.88 18.11
CA GLU A 97 -6.58 -9.94 19.58
C GLU A 97 -6.70 -11.39 20.08
N LEU A 98 -7.47 -12.24 19.40
CA LEU A 98 -7.60 -13.67 19.75
C LEU A 98 -6.30 -14.45 19.56
N VAL A 99 -5.52 -14.11 18.53
CA VAL A 99 -4.20 -14.72 18.26
C VAL A 99 -3.17 -14.24 19.27
N GLU A 100 -3.22 -12.96 19.67
CA GLU A 100 -2.40 -12.42 20.76
C GLU A 100 -2.67 -13.17 22.07
N GLN A 101 -3.94 -13.33 22.45
CA GLN A 101 -4.31 -14.04 23.68
C GLN A 101 -3.94 -15.52 23.67
N SER A 102 -3.95 -16.18 22.52
CA SER A 102 -3.69 -17.63 22.43
C SER A 102 -2.24 -18.00 22.17
N HIS A 103 -1.48 -17.20 21.42
CA HIS A 103 -0.12 -17.52 20.99
C HIS A 103 0.92 -16.47 21.42
N GLY A 104 0.49 -15.36 22.04
CA GLY A 104 1.35 -14.26 22.47
C GLY A 104 1.94 -13.46 21.33
N ILE A 105 1.34 -13.55 20.13
CA ILE A 105 1.81 -12.87 18.92
C ILE A 105 1.28 -11.44 18.92
N PRO A 106 2.12 -10.41 18.77
CA PRO A 106 1.65 -9.04 18.75
C PRO A 106 0.65 -8.80 17.59
N PRO A 107 -0.43 -8.02 17.82
CA PRO A 107 -1.51 -7.87 16.85
C PRO A 107 -1.05 -7.25 15.53
N TYR A 108 -0.02 -6.39 15.55
CA TYR A 108 0.55 -5.83 14.32
C TYR A 108 1.24 -6.87 13.44
N VAL A 109 1.83 -7.92 14.03
CA VAL A 109 2.47 -9.03 13.30
C VAL A 109 1.40 -9.89 12.65
N THR A 110 0.35 -10.23 13.40
CA THR A 110 -0.80 -11.01 12.90
C THR A 110 -1.50 -10.28 11.74
N LEU A 111 -1.71 -8.97 11.86
CA LEU A 111 -2.27 -8.14 10.78
C LEU A 111 -1.41 -8.18 9.50
N ARG A 112 -0.10 -8.00 9.63
CA ARG A 112 0.82 -8.11 8.48
C ARG A 112 0.80 -9.50 7.86
N TYR A 113 0.75 -10.53 8.69
CA TYR A 113 0.69 -11.92 8.24
C TYR A 113 -0.59 -12.22 7.47
N ILE A 114 -1.76 -11.77 7.94
CA ILE A 114 -3.04 -11.91 7.24
C ILE A 114 -3.02 -11.17 5.91
N ILE A 115 -2.45 -9.96 5.86
CA ILE A 115 -2.34 -9.20 4.60
C ILE A 115 -1.38 -9.90 3.62
N ALA A 116 -0.26 -10.45 4.10
CA ALA A 116 0.67 -11.22 3.28
C ALA A 116 0.00 -12.50 2.73
N LEU A 117 -0.74 -13.23 3.57
CA LEU A 117 -1.54 -14.39 3.16
C LEU A 117 -2.56 -14.02 2.07
N ALA A 118 -3.30 -12.91 2.24
CA ALA A 118 -4.27 -12.45 1.25
C ALA A 118 -3.61 -12.03 -0.07
N GLN A 119 -2.43 -11.40 -0.03
CA GLN A 119 -1.66 -11.05 -1.24
C GLN A 119 -1.15 -12.30 -1.97
N HIS A 120 -0.62 -13.28 -1.24
CA HIS A 120 -0.18 -14.56 -1.82
C HIS A 120 -1.34 -15.39 -2.39
N ALA A 121 -2.48 -15.43 -1.69
CA ALA A 121 -3.68 -16.10 -2.18
C ALA A 121 -4.20 -15.44 -3.47
N LYS A 122 -4.20 -14.11 -3.54
CA LYS A 122 -4.58 -13.37 -4.76
C LYS A 122 -3.60 -13.59 -5.92
N ALA A 123 -2.30 -13.67 -5.63
CA ALA A 123 -1.28 -13.98 -6.64
C ALA A 123 -1.46 -15.40 -7.20
N ARG A 124 -1.69 -16.40 -6.34
CA ARG A 124 -1.95 -17.79 -6.78
C ARG A 124 -3.30 -17.95 -7.48
N GLY A 125 -4.34 -17.25 -7.04
CA GLY A 125 -5.66 -17.26 -7.68
C GLY A 125 -5.64 -16.66 -9.09
N ALA A 126 -4.73 -15.71 -9.35
CA ALA A 126 -4.51 -15.15 -10.67
C ALA A 126 -3.78 -16.14 -11.61
N ASP A 127 -2.86 -16.95 -11.09
CA ASP A 127 -2.17 -18.01 -11.87
C ASP A 127 -3.08 -19.20 -12.22
N THR A 128 -4.17 -19.43 -11.47
CA THR A 128 -5.13 -20.51 -11.75
C THR A 128 -6.29 -20.12 -12.68
N SER A 129 -6.33 -18.90 -13.20
CA SER A 129 -7.31 -18.48 -14.23
C SER A 129 -6.85 -18.72 -15.67
N GLU A 130 -5.64 -19.25 -15.88
CA GLU A 130 -5.15 -19.76 -17.18
C GLU A 130 -4.84 -21.26 -17.07
N ALA A 131 -5.87 -22.10 -16.97
CA ALA A 131 -5.77 -23.51 -17.37
C ALA A 131 -7.16 -23.98 -17.84
N PRO A 132 -7.21 -24.77 -18.93
CA PRO A 132 -8.19 -24.71 -20.03
C PRO A 132 -9.62 -25.17 -19.73
#